data_AF-A0A2V7YIZ2-F1
#
_entry.id   AF-A0A2V7YIZ2-F1
#
_cell.length_a   1.000
_cell.length_b   1.000
_cell.length_c   1.000
_cell.angle_alpha   90.00
_cell.angle_beta   90.00
_cell.angle_gamma   90.00
#
_symmetry.space_group_name_H-M   'P 1'
#
loop_
_entity.id
_entity.type
_entity.pdbx_description
1 polymer ?
#
loop_
_entity_poly.entity_id
_entity_poly.type
_entity_poly.pdbx_seq_one_letter_code
_entity_poly.pdbx_strand_id
1 'polypeptide(L)'
;MMRRMPAEQIKDQRQQILSGVVETLINDLKSGNGDRDRRRQVEEWMRTLAEKYPEFKIEVGLRDYYLAEAERLRGEFDKTADLTEKLSLGRNIESFLDRAAEYERRITGR
;
A
#
# COMPACT_ATOMS: atom_id res chain seq x y z
N MET A 1 -32.38 -16.20 -23.29
CA MET A 1 -32.77 -15.49 -22.06
C MET A 1 -31.52 -15.20 -21.23
N MET A 2 -31.10 -13.94 -21.09
CA MET A 2 -30.04 -13.59 -20.14
C MET A 2 -30.63 -13.63 -18.73
N ARG A 3 -30.15 -14.56 -17.90
CA ARG A 3 -30.52 -14.66 -16.49
C ARG A 3 -30.02 -13.39 -15.80
N ARG A 4 -30.93 -12.51 -15.35
CA ARG A 4 -30.56 -11.36 -14.52
C ARG A 4 -29.95 -11.89 -13.23
N MET A 5 -28.69 -11.57 -13.02
CA MET A 5 -28.01 -11.89 -11.77
C MET A 5 -28.62 -11.00 -10.67
N PRO A 6 -29.03 -11.57 -9.53
CA PRO A 6 -29.51 -10.79 -8.39
C PRO A 6 -28.46 -9.77 -7.94
N ALA A 7 -28.90 -8.60 -7.48
CA ALA A 7 -28.00 -7.52 -7.06
C ALA A 7 -27.03 -7.95 -5.95
N GLU A 8 -27.46 -8.82 -5.03
CA GLU A 8 -26.60 -9.40 -3.98
C GLU A 8 -25.48 -10.27 -4.57
N GLN A 9 -25.76 -11.10 -5.60
CA GLN A 9 -24.70 -11.88 -6.27
C GLN A 9 -23.67 -10.97 -6.97
N ILE A 10 -24.10 -9.85 -7.56
CA ILE A 10 -23.19 -8.88 -8.18
C ILE A 10 -22.31 -8.24 -7.11
N LYS A 11 -22.87 -7.92 -5.94
CA LYS A 11 -22.14 -7.34 -4.81
C LYS A 11 -21.09 -8.32 -4.27
N ASP A 12 -21.47 -9.57 -4.02
CA ASP A 12 -20.58 -10.62 -3.53
C ASP A 12 -19.44 -10.91 -4.51
N GLN A 13 -19.76 -11.01 -5.81
CA GLN A 13 -18.77 -11.25 -6.84
C GLN A 13 -17.79 -10.07 -6.98
N ARG A 14 -18.28 -8.83 -6.90
CA ARG A 14 -17.41 -7.64 -6.83
C ARG A 14 -16.50 -7.69 -5.62
N GLN A 15 -17.02 -8.10 -4.47
CA GLN A 15 -16.25 -8.16 -3.24
C GLN A 15 -15.12 -9.21 -3.33
N GLN A 16 -15.39 -10.38 -3.91
CA GLN A 16 -14.39 -11.42 -4.16
C GLN A 16 -13.29 -10.95 -5.13
N ILE A 17 -13.67 -10.32 -6.25
CA ILE A 17 -12.71 -9.78 -7.22
C ILE A 17 -11.84 -8.71 -6.57
N LEU A 18 -12.45 -7.78 -5.84
CA LEU A 18 -11.71 -6.70 -5.18
C LEU A 18 -10.76 -7.23 -4.11
N SER A 19 -11.17 -8.23 -3.33
CA SER A 19 -10.29 -8.89 -2.35
C SER A 19 -9.04 -9.46 -3.02
N GLY A 20 -9.19 -10.21 -4.11
CA GLY A 20 -8.05 -10.80 -4.82
C GLY A 20 -7.14 -9.76 -5.48
N VAL A 21 -7.71 -8.68 -6.02
CA VAL A 21 -6.95 -7.56 -6.57
C VAL A 21 -6.15 -6.86 -5.47
N VAL A 22 -6.78 -6.53 -4.34
CA VAL A 22 -6.11 -5.89 -3.20
C VAL A 22 -4.96 -6.74 -2.69
N GLU A 23 -5.17 -8.05 -2.51
CA GLU A 23 -4.14 -8.96 -2.05
C GLU A 23 -2.95 -9.01 -3.02
N THR A 24 -3.23 -9.08 -4.33
CA THR A 24 -2.20 -9.06 -5.38
C THR A 24 -1.39 -7.76 -5.34
N LEU A 25 -2.06 -6.61 -5.22
CA LEU A 25 -1.41 -5.30 -5.21
C LEU A 25 -0.56 -5.07 -3.95
N ILE A 26 -1.03 -5.51 -2.77
CA ILE A 26 -0.22 -5.48 -1.54
C ILE A 26 1.03 -6.33 -1.70
N ASN A 27 0.90 -7.52 -2.28
CA ASN A 27 2.03 -8.41 -2.48
C ASN A 27 3.04 -7.84 -3.49
N ASP A 28 2.58 -7.25 -4.59
CA ASP A 28 3.42 -6.56 -5.57
C ASP A 28 4.23 -5.41 -4.93
N LEU A 29 3.60 -4.62 -4.05
CA LEU A 29 4.27 -3.57 -3.28
C LEU A 29 5.31 -4.14 -2.34
N LYS A 30 4.94 -5.16 -1.54
CA LYS A 30 5.83 -5.80 -0.57
C LYS A 30 7.03 -6.49 -1.21
N SER A 31 6.86 -7.09 -2.38
CA SER A 31 7.97 -7.74 -3.10
C SER A 31 8.90 -6.72 -3.76
N GLY A 32 8.56 -5.43 -3.77
CA GLY A 32 9.33 -4.40 -4.46
C GLY A 32 9.36 -4.59 -5.99
N ASN A 33 8.39 -5.33 -6.54
CA ASN A 33 8.37 -5.65 -7.97
C ASN A 33 7.93 -4.42 -8.76
N GLY A 34 8.72 -4.06 -9.77
CA GLY A 34 8.44 -2.94 -10.68
C GLY A 34 9.29 -1.71 -10.44
N ASP A 35 9.33 -0.86 -11.47
CA ASP A 35 9.96 0.45 -11.40
C ASP A 35 9.21 1.39 -10.43
N ARG A 36 9.78 2.59 -10.24
CA ARG A 36 9.23 3.61 -9.34
C ARG A 36 7.81 4.04 -9.73
N ASP A 37 7.53 4.10 -11.03
CA ASP A 37 6.25 4.57 -11.54
C ASP A 37 5.15 3.55 -11.31
N ARG A 38 5.45 2.25 -11.51
CA ARG A 38 4.52 1.17 -11.19
C ARG A 38 4.19 1.15 -9.70
N ARG A 39 5.19 1.26 -8.82
CA ARG A 39 4.95 1.32 -7.37
C ARG A 39 4.06 2.50 -6.98
N ARG A 40 4.32 3.68 -7.57
CA ARG A 40 3.48 4.85 -7.38
C ARG A 40 2.03 4.63 -7.83
N GLN A 41 1.81 4.05 -9.01
CA GLN A 41 0.47 3.76 -9.53
C GLN A 41 -0.28 2.78 -8.62
N VAL A 42 0.39 1.73 -8.15
CA VAL A 42 -0.20 0.76 -7.22
C VAL A 42 -0.55 1.44 -5.88
N GLU A 43 0.33 2.29 -5.34
CA GLU A 43 0.04 3.07 -4.12
C GLU A 43 -1.18 4.00 -4.28
N GLU A 44 -1.26 4.75 -5.39
CA GLU A 44 -2.39 5.64 -5.70
C GLU A 44 -3.71 4.87 -5.83
N TRP A 45 -3.65 3.72 -6.49
CA TRP A 45 -4.84 2.88 -6.65
C TRP A 45 -5.29 2.29 -5.32
N MET A 46 -4.36 1.79 -4.50
CA MET A 46 -4.64 1.24 -3.18
C MET A 46 -5.22 2.28 -2.22
N ARG A 47 -4.76 3.53 -2.27
CA ARG A 47 -5.38 4.67 -1.56
C ARG A 47 -6.85 4.84 -1.92
N THR A 48 -7.16 4.84 -3.21
CA THR A 48 -8.53 4.97 -3.72
C THR A 48 -9.42 3.81 -3.27
N LEU A 49 -8.86 2.58 -3.24
CA LEU A 49 -9.60 1.41 -2.79
C LEU A 49 -9.84 1.44 -1.28
N ALA A 50 -8.87 1.90 -0.47
CA ALA A 50 -8.99 2.02 0.98
C ALA A 50 -10.12 2.96 1.39
N GLU A 51 -10.31 4.06 0.66
CA GLU A 51 -11.40 5.01 0.89
C GLU A 51 -12.77 4.45 0.51
N LYS A 52 -12.84 3.70 -0.59
CA LYS A 52 -14.10 3.15 -1.12
C LYS A 52 -14.58 1.89 -0.40
N TYR A 53 -13.64 1.10 0.13
CA TYR A 53 -13.91 -0.23 0.65
C TYR A 53 -13.13 -0.47 1.97
N PRO A 54 -13.50 0.22 3.06
CA PRO A 54 -12.81 0.11 4.35
C PRO A 54 -12.85 -1.32 4.94
N GLU A 55 -13.84 -2.13 4.56
CA GLU A 55 -14.00 -3.53 4.98
C GLU A 55 -12.81 -4.43 4.61
N PHE A 56 -12.04 -4.07 3.58
CA PHE A 56 -10.87 -4.85 3.15
C PHE A 56 -9.59 -4.54 3.94
N LYS A 57 -9.64 -3.63 4.93
CA LYS A 57 -8.50 -3.29 5.79
C LYS A 57 -7.23 -2.92 5.00
N ILE A 58 -7.42 -2.29 3.84
CA ILE A 58 -6.34 -1.91 2.91
C ILE A 58 -5.31 -1.00 3.57
N GLU A 59 -5.77 -0.14 4.49
CA GLU A 59 -4.92 0.75 5.29
C GLU A 59 -3.86 0.00 6.10
N VAL A 60 -4.16 -1.20 6.60
CA VAL A 60 -3.21 -2.06 7.32
C VAL A 60 -2.09 -2.50 6.37
N GLY A 61 -2.46 -2.97 5.18
CA GLY A 61 -1.50 -3.36 4.16
C GLY A 61 -0.60 -2.21 3.70
N LEU A 62 -1.17 -1.01 3.53
CA LEU A 62 -0.42 0.20 3.18
C LEU A 62 0.54 0.63 4.29
N ARG A 63 0.09 0.62 5.56
CA ARG A 63 0.97 0.88 6.71
C ARG A 63 2.16 -0.08 6.73
N ASP A 64 1.90 -1.37 6.64
CA ASP A 64 2.94 -2.40 6.73
C ASP A 64 3.93 -2.29 5.57
N TYR A 65 3.46 -1.96 4.37
CA TYR A 65 4.33 -1.69 3.22
C TYR A 65 5.26 -0.49 3.49
N TYR A 66 4.72 0.63 3.97
CA TYR A 66 5.55 1.82 4.23
C TYR A 66 6.56 1.59 5.35
N LEU A 67 6.22 0.81 6.38
CA LEU A 67 7.17 0.38 7.41
C LEU A 67 8.29 -0.51 6.83
N ALA A 68 7.95 -1.47 5.97
CA ALA A 68 8.93 -2.34 5.34
C ALA A 68 9.89 -1.56 4.43
N GLU A 69 9.39 -0.59 3.66
CA GLU A 69 10.23 0.23 2.77
C GLU A 69 11.13 1.19 3.56
N ALA A 70 10.65 1.75 4.67
CA ALA A 70 11.47 2.55 5.58
C ALA A 70 12.63 1.71 6.16
N GLU A 71 12.37 0.49 6.61
CA GLU A 71 13.41 -0.41 7.13
C GLU A 71 14.40 -0.83 6.03
N ARG A 72 13.91 -1.09 4.81
CA ARG A 72 14.76 -1.38 3.65
C ARG A 72 15.74 -0.24 3.37
N LEU A 73 15.24 1.00 3.31
CA LEU A 73 16.05 2.19 3.08
C LEU A 73 17.00 2.47 4.24
N ARG A 74 16.61 2.16 5.48
CA ARG A 74 17.51 2.26 6.63
C ARG A 74 18.72 1.34 6.48
N GLY A 75 18.52 0.13 5.97
CA GLY A 75 19.62 -0.79 5.64
C GLY A 75 20.58 -0.27 4.57
N GLU A 76 20.12 0.59 3.65
CA GLU A 76 20.98 1.30 2.69
C GLU A 76 21.69 2.49 3.37
N PHE A 77 20.95 3.28 4.14
CA PHE A 77 21.46 4.45 4.88
C PHE A 77 22.65 4.10 5.79
N ASP A 78 22.58 2.96 6.48
CA ASP A 78 23.64 2.50 7.37
C ASP A 78 24.93 2.11 6.63
N LYS A 79 24.83 1.74 5.34
CA LYS A 79 25.95 1.31 4.50
C LYS A 79 26.57 2.44 3.69
N THR A 80 25.77 3.45 3.34
CA THR A 80 26.23 4.61 2.55
C THR A 80 27.31 5.38 3.32
N ALA A 81 28.39 5.80 2.64
CA ALA A 81 29.41 6.68 3.22
C ALA A 81 29.25 8.14 2.79
N ASP A 82 28.61 8.38 1.64
CA ASP A 82 28.37 9.71 1.11
C ASP A 82 27.29 10.46 1.90
N LEU A 83 27.61 11.68 2.35
CA LEU A 83 26.71 12.48 3.17
C LEU A 83 25.47 12.94 2.40
N THR A 84 25.61 13.28 1.12
CA THR A 84 24.49 13.77 0.30
C THR A 84 23.46 12.66 0.10
N GLU A 85 23.95 11.46 -0.22
CA GLU A 85 23.13 10.26 -0.37
C GLU A 85 22.48 9.86 0.97
N LYS A 86 23.21 9.90 2.10
CA LYS A 86 22.62 9.70 3.43
C LYS A 86 21.48 10.66 3.71
N LEU A 87 21.67 11.96 3.45
CA LEU A 87 20.63 12.95 3.68
C LEU A 87 19.40 12.72 2.79
N SER A 88 19.61 12.25 1.54
CA SER A 88 18.52 11.88 0.65
C SER A 88 17.75 10.66 1.17
N LEU A 89 18.46 9.60 1.56
CA LEU A 89 17.87 8.39 2.16
C LEU A 89 17.10 8.72 3.44
N GLY A 90 17.67 9.54 4.33
CA GLY A 90 17.02 9.98 5.56
C GLY A 90 15.67 10.66 5.33
N ARG A 91 15.59 11.58 4.34
CA ARG A 91 14.33 12.24 3.96
C ARG A 91 13.30 11.26 3.41
N ASN A 92 13.74 10.27 2.63
CA ASN A 92 12.85 9.25 2.10
C ASN A 92 12.30 8.35 3.22
N ILE A 93 13.16 7.92 4.14
CA ILE A 93 12.78 7.12 5.33
C ILE A 93 11.72 7.89 6.14
N GLU A 94 11.98 9.16 6.46
CA GLU A 94 11.03 10.02 7.18
C GLU A 94 9.67 10.09 6.49
N SER A 95 9.66 10.33 5.17
CA SER A 95 8.41 10.38 4.39
C SER A 95 7.63 9.06 4.42
N PHE A 96 8.32 7.91 4.41
CA PHE A 96 7.66 6.61 4.55
C PHE A 96 7.08 6.40 5.94
N LEU A 97 7.82 6.75 6.99
CA LEU A 97 7.36 6.65 8.37
C LEU A 97 6.15 7.56 8.64
N ASP A 98 6.14 8.78 8.10
CA ASP A 98 5.00 9.70 8.21
C ASP A 98 3.72 9.11 7.61
N ARG A 99 3.85 8.46 6.44
CA ARG A 99 2.72 7.78 5.78
C ARG A 99 2.26 6.58 6.60
N ALA A 100 3.16 5.76 7.12
CA ALA A 100 2.80 4.66 8.00
C ALA A 100 2.03 5.16 9.24
N ALA A 101 2.51 6.23 9.88
CA ALA A 101 1.85 6.86 11.02
C ALA A 101 0.48 7.44 10.66
N GLU A 102 0.31 7.99 9.45
CA GLU A 102 -0.99 8.43 8.95
C GLU A 102 -2.00 7.28 8.89
N TYR A 103 -1.62 6.14 8.32
CA TYR A 103 -2.51 4.98 8.25
C TYR A 103 -2.76 4.37 9.62
N GLU A 104 -1.77 4.32 10.50
CA GLU A 104 -1.98 3.87 11.88
C GLU A 104 -3.07 4.70 12.56
N ARG A 105 -3.03 6.04 12.45
CA ARG A 105 -4.07 6.91 13.00
C ARG A 105 -5.46 6.63 12.40
N ARG A 106 -5.54 6.35 11.10
CA ARG A 106 -6.81 6.01 10.42
C ARG A 106 -7.37 4.67 10.90
N ILE A 107 -6.49 3.71 11.15
CA ILE A 107 -6.83 2.38 11.67
C ILE A 107 -7.33 2.48 13.12
N THR A 108 -6.63 3.23 13.99
CA THR A 108 -6.95 3.34 15.41
C THR A 108 -8.05 4.35 15.73
N GLY A 109 -8.27 5.32 14.84
CA GLY A 109 -9.28 6.37 14.97
C GLY A 109 -10.66 6.00 14.44
N ARG A 110 -10.82 4.77 13.94
CA ARG A 110 -12.11 4.15 13.58
C ARG A 110 -12.58 3.22 14.70
#